data_AF-A0A0F5PNU1-F1
#
_entry.id   AF-A0A0F5PNU1-F1
#
_cell.length_a   1.000
_cell.length_b   1.000
_cell.length_c   1.000
_cell.angle_alpha   90.00
_cell.angle_beta   90.00
_cell.angle_gamma   90.00
#
_symmetry.space_group_name_H-M   'P 1'
#
loop_
_entity.id
_entity.type
_entity.pdbx_description
1 polymer ?
#
loop_
_entity_poly.entity_id
_entity_poly.type
_entity_poly.pdbx_seq_one_letter_code
_entity_poly.pdbx_strand_id
1 'polypeptide(L)'
;MEKLMEYRGKTGNISGFEGTEEIPKDEIFTLDVDILVPAALENVITTQNADKIKAKIVAEGANGPTTPEADEILDRKGVVVIPDILANAGGVTVSYFEWVQNLYGFYWTEEEILKREEKIMVEAFNNVYEISRQYNVNLRTAAYMLSVKRVAEAMKAKGWY
;
A
#
# COMPACT_ATOMS: atom_id res chain seq x y z
N MET A 1 11.93 16.38 4.90
CA MET A 1 11.55 15.94 3.53
C MET A 1 11.70 17.02 2.48
N GLU A 2 11.25 18.26 2.70
CA GLU A 2 11.37 19.34 1.69
C GLU A 2 12.79 19.55 1.16
N LYS A 3 13.78 19.68 2.06
CA LYS A 3 15.20 19.82 1.67
C LYS A 3 15.73 18.65 0.83
N LEU A 4 15.30 17.42 1.15
CA LEU A 4 15.70 16.21 0.42
C LEU A 4 15.07 16.19 -0.98
N MET A 5 13.81 16.59 -1.09
CA MET A 5 13.11 16.72 -2.38
C MET A 5 13.74 17.79 -3.26
N GLU A 6 14.10 18.93 -2.69
CA GLU A 6 14.81 19.99 -3.40
C GLU A 6 16.20 19.54 -3.88
N TYR A 7 16.95 18.84 -3.03
CA TYR A 7 18.24 18.25 -3.40
C TYR A 7 18.10 17.27 -4.56
N ARG A 8 17.17 16.31 -4.46
CA ARG A 8 16.87 15.35 -5.53
C ARG A 8 16.48 16.06 -6.83
N GLY A 9 15.69 17.14 -6.74
CA GLY A 9 15.31 17.94 -7.91
C GLY A 9 16.51 18.58 -8.63
N LYS A 10 17.58 18.91 -7.89
CA LYS A 10 18.81 19.50 -8.43
C LYS A 10 19.80 18.47 -8.94
N THR A 11 19.96 17.34 -8.25
CA THR A 11 21.01 16.34 -8.53
C THR A 11 20.52 15.12 -9.30
N GLY A 12 19.19 14.89 -9.34
CA GLY A 12 18.58 13.68 -9.89
C GLY A 12 18.72 12.43 -9.00
N ASN A 13 19.39 12.52 -7.85
CA ASN A 13 19.61 11.42 -6.92
C ASN A 13 19.55 11.90 -5.46
N ILE A 14 19.64 10.97 -4.51
CA ILE A 14 19.63 11.28 -3.07
C ILE A 14 20.97 11.01 -2.39
N SER A 15 21.96 10.51 -3.14
CA SER A 15 23.30 10.18 -2.64
C SER A 15 24.04 11.46 -2.25
N GLY A 16 24.79 11.44 -1.15
CA GLY A 16 25.50 12.62 -0.65
C GLY A 16 24.61 13.74 -0.09
N PHE A 17 23.36 13.47 0.28
CA PHE A 17 22.52 14.46 0.96
C PHE A 17 23.05 14.78 2.37
N GLU A 18 23.18 16.06 2.70
CA GLU A 18 23.79 16.51 3.96
C GLU A 18 23.01 16.01 5.18
N GLY A 19 23.75 15.54 6.20
CA GLY A 19 23.16 15.02 7.45
C GLY A 19 22.61 13.59 7.32
N THR A 20 23.03 12.85 6.29
CA THR A 20 22.70 11.42 6.12
C THR A 20 23.94 10.56 6.04
N GLU A 21 23.77 9.27 6.32
CA GLU A 21 24.76 8.24 6.11
C GLU A 21 24.35 7.37 4.92
N GLU A 22 25.31 7.09 4.02
CA GLU A 22 25.05 6.19 2.89
C GLU A 22 25.06 4.74 3.37
N ILE A 23 23.99 4.03 3.06
CA ILE A 23 23.86 2.59 3.34
C ILE A 23 23.85 1.79 2.03
N PRO A 24 24.34 0.55 2.04
CA PRO A 24 24.19 -0.36 0.90
C PRO A 24 22.72 -0.58 0.55
N LYS A 25 22.42 -0.69 -0.75
CA LYS A 25 21.05 -0.81 -1.26
C LYS A 25 20.27 -1.95 -0.63
N ASP A 26 20.92 -3.08 -0.40
CA ASP A 26 20.25 -4.28 0.11
C ASP A 26 19.96 -4.19 1.62
N GLU A 27 20.67 -3.32 2.35
CA GLU A 27 20.49 -3.16 3.79
C GLU A 27 19.20 -2.41 4.13
N ILE A 28 18.67 -1.60 3.21
CA ILE A 28 17.47 -0.77 3.43
C ILE A 28 16.26 -1.57 3.92
N PHE A 29 16.09 -2.81 3.44
CA PHE A 29 14.97 -3.68 3.82
C PHE A 29 15.16 -4.32 5.21
N THR A 30 16.39 -4.34 5.72
CA THR A 30 16.77 -5.04 6.96
C THR A 30 17.05 -4.09 8.13
N LEU A 31 16.85 -2.79 7.91
CA LEU A 31 16.95 -1.76 8.94
C LEU A 31 15.97 -2.03 10.08
N ASP A 32 16.36 -1.62 11.28
CA ASP A 32 15.53 -1.69 12.47
C ASP A 32 14.56 -0.49 12.48
N VAL A 33 13.38 -0.70 11.89
CA VAL A 33 12.34 0.32 11.73
C VAL A 33 10.99 -0.26 12.14
N ASP A 34 10.03 0.57 12.52
CA ASP A 34 8.68 0.10 12.81
C ASP A 34 7.89 -0.21 11.52
N ILE A 35 8.04 0.62 10.49
CA ILE A 35 7.29 0.57 9.23
C ILE A 35 8.25 0.60 8.05
N LEU A 36 8.11 -0.37 7.13
CA LEU A 36 8.82 -0.43 5.87
C LEU A 36 7.86 -0.16 4.70
N VAL A 37 8.21 0.75 3.81
CA VAL A 37 7.34 1.18 2.68
C VAL A 37 8.04 0.94 1.34
N PRO A 38 7.94 -0.25 0.73
CA PRO A 38 8.46 -0.49 -0.61
C PRO A 38 7.58 0.21 -1.65
N ALA A 39 8.12 1.28 -2.26
CA ALA A 39 7.39 2.15 -3.18
C ALA A 39 8.16 2.44 -4.49
N ALA A 40 9.01 1.51 -4.95
CA ALA A 40 9.85 1.68 -6.13
C ALA A 40 9.62 0.62 -7.22
N LEU A 41 10.09 -0.61 -6.99
CA LEU A 41 10.03 -1.71 -7.96
C LEU A 41 9.27 -2.90 -7.38
N GLU A 42 8.78 -3.76 -8.27
CA GLU A 42 8.20 -5.06 -7.94
C GLU A 42 9.28 -6.04 -7.46
N ASN A 43 8.86 -7.09 -6.73
CA ASN A 43 9.68 -8.24 -6.32
C ASN A 43 10.99 -7.87 -5.60
N VAL A 44 10.99 -6.79 -4.81
CA VAL A 44 12.15 -6.37 -4.02
C VAL A 44 12.23 -7.09 -2.66
N ILE A 45 11.10 -7.54 -2.13
CA ILE A 45 11.02 -8.39 -0.96
C ILE A 45 10.82 -9.83 -1.43
N THR A 46 11.84 -10.65 -1.24
CA THR A 46 11.92 -12.04 -1.72
C THR A 46 12.33 -12.97 -0.57
N THR A 47 12.39 -14.27 -0.82
CA THR A 47 12.90 -15.25 0.14
C THR A 47 14.33 -14.98 0.61
N GLN A 48 15.11 -14.17 -0.13
CA GLN A 48 16.49 -13.83 0.20
C GLN A 48 16.61 -12.80 1.34
N ASN A 49 15.60 -11.95 1.53
CA ASN A 49 15.64 -10.85 2.50
C ASN A 49 14.45 -10.82 3.48
N ALA A 50 13.32 -11.47 3.19
CA ALA A 50 12.13 -11.46 4.06
C ALA A 50 12.41 -11.90 5.50
N ASP A 51 13.27 -12.90 5.68
CA ASP A 51 13.65 -13.38 7.01
C ASP A 51 14.48 -12.35 7.81
N LYS A 52 15.14 -11.42 7.12
CA LYS A 52 15.96 -10.36 7.72
C LYS A 52 15.19 -9.07 8.00
N ILE A 53 13.95 -8.94 7.50
CA ILE A 53 13.10 -7.76 7.74
C ILE A 53 12.77 -7.69 9.23
N LYS A 54 13.04 -6.54 9.86
CA LYS A 54 12.75 -6.27 11.28
C LYS A 54 11.48 -5.45 11.50
N ALA A 55 10.91 -4.91 10.43
CA ALA A 55 9.71 -4.10 10.47
C ALA A 55 8.52 -4.83 11.08
N LYS A 56 7.69 -4.09 11.83
CA LYS A 56 6.41 -4.59 12.35
C LYS A 56 5.32 -4.52 11.29
N ILE A 57 5.40 -3.52 10.41
CA ILE A 57 4.46 -3.29 9.32
C ILE A 57 5.24 -3.11 8.01
N VAL A 58 4.74 -3.76 6.95
CA VAL A 58 5.15 -3.49 5.56
C VAL A 58 3.94 -2.90 4.83
N ALA A 59 4.06 -1.68 4.30
CA ALA A 59 2.99 -1.03 3.54
C ALA A 59 3.38 -0.90 2.06
N GLU A 60 2.72 -1.66 1.19
CA GLU A 60 3.13 -1.79 -0.20
C GLU A 60 2.68 -0.58 -1.05
N GLY A 61 3.60 0.37 -1.26
CA GLY A 61 3.35 1.53 -2.12
C GLY A 61 3.49 1.22 -3.61
N ALA A 62 4.35 0.27 -3.97
CA ALA A 62 4.49 -0.25 -5.33
C ALA A 62 3.48 -1.37 -5.62
N ASN A 63 3.32 -1.74 -6.88
CA ASN A 63 2.58 -2.95 -7.26
C ASN A 63 3.48 -4.17 -7.12
N GLY A 64 3.02 -5.18 -6.37
CA GLY A 64 3.72 -6.45 -6.16
C GLY A 64 5.17 -6.35 -5.66
N PRO A 65 5.51 -5.54 -4.64
CA PRO A 65 6.89 -5.46 -4.15
C PRO A 65 7.34 -6.72 -3.39
N THR A 66 6.40 -7.55 -2.92
CA THR A 66 6.66 -8.76 -2.14
C THR A 66 6.25 -10.00 -2.94
N THR A 67 7.16 -10.99 -3.05
CA THR A 67 6.79 -12.27 -3.71
C THR A 67 5.87 -13.10 -2.81
N PRO A 68 5.04 -14.00 -3.37
CA PRO A 68 4.15 -14.86 -2.57
C PRO A 68 4.90 -15.66 -1.48
N GLU A 69 6.08 -16.19 -1.80
CA GLU A 69 6.88 -16.97 -0.85
C GLU A 69 7.44 -16.09 0.28
N ALA A 70 7.72 -14.81 -0.01
CA ALA A 70 8.14 -13.85 0.99
C ALA A 70 6.98 -13.40 1.89
N ASP A 71 5.77 -13.27 1.34
CA ASP A 71 4.54 -12.98 2.08
C ASP A 71 4.30 -14.04 3.16
N GLU A 72 4.49 -15.33 2.84
CA GLU A 72 4.40 -16.44 3.81
C GLU A 72 5.48 -16.40 4.91
N ILE A 73 6.68 -15.89 4.60
CA ILE A 73 7.74 -15.71 5.61
C ILE A 73 7.36 -14.58 6.56
N LEU A 74 6.89 -13.45 6.02
CA LEU A 74 6.48 -12.29 6.80
C LEU A 74 5.28 -12.60 7.70
N ASP A 75 4.28 -13.30 7.17
CA ASP A 75 3.10 -13.72 7.93
C ASP A 75 3.46 -14.63 9.11
N ARG A 76 4.32 -15.63 8.89
CA ARG A 76 4.84 -16.51 9.97
C ARG A 76 5.63 -15.75 11.03
N LYS A 77 6.29 -14.65 10.65
CA LYS A 77 7.01 -13.76 11.59
C LYS A 77 6.08 -12.80 12.33
N GLY A 78 4.80 -12.75 11.98
CA GLY A 78 3.84 -11.80 12.55
C GLY A 78 4.04 -10.36 12.05
N VAL A 79 4.70 -10.18 10.91
CA VAL A 79 4.82 -8.87 10.25
C VAL A 79 3.51 -8.57 9.53
N VAL A 80 2.91 -7.42 9.80
CA VAL A 80 1.66 -7.01 9.15
C VAL A 80 1.96 -6.44 7.76
N VAL A 81 1.57 -7.15 6.71
CA VAL A 81 1.67 -6.66 5.33
C VAL A 81 0.36 -6.00 4.93
N ILE A 82 0.36 -4.69 4.69
CA ILE A 82 -0.76 -3.97 4.07
C ILE A 82 -0.60 -4.12 2.54
N PRO A 83 -1.48 -4.89 1.88
CA PRO A 83 -1.28 -5.28 0.49
C PRO A 83 -1.43 -4.09 -0.46
N ASP A 84 -0.68 -4.11 -1.56
CA ASP A 84 -0.68 -3.11 -2.64
C ASP A 84 -2.08 -2.69 -3.10
N ILE A 85 -2.98 -3.65 -3.37
CA ILE A 85 -4.37 -3.43 -3.79
C ILE A 85 -5.17 -2.51 -2.84
N LEU A 86 -4.73 -2.40 -1.58
CA LEU A 86 -5.28 -1.49 -0.59
C LEU A 86 -4.37 -0.27 -0.39
N ALA A 87 -3.07 -0.48 -0.14
CA ALA A 87 -2.15 0.58 0.27
C ALA A 87 -1.93 1.66 -0.80
N ASN A 88 -1.94 1.30 -2.10
CA ASN A 88 -1.71 2.24 -3.19
C ASN A 88 -2.99 2.74 -3.90
N ALA A 89 -4.18 2.41 -3.36
CA ALA A 89 -5.47 2.69 -3.98
C ALA A 89 -5.91 4.17 -3.97
N GLY A 90 -5.13 5.07 -3.32
CA GLY A 90 -5.42 6.50 -3.26
C GLY A 90 -5.53 7.15 -4.65
N GLY A 91 -4.60 6.81 -5.56
CA GLY A 91 -4.62 7.34 -6.93
C GLY A 91 -5.91 6.99 -7.69
N VAL A 92 -6.36 5.73 -7.62
CA VAL A 92 -7.62 5.28 -8.25
C VAL A 92 -8.83 5.95 -7.59
N THR A 93 -8.79 6.14 -6.26
CA THR A 93 -9.85 6.81 -5.51
C THR A 93 -10.01 8.27 -5.94
N VAL A 94 -8.91 8.99 -6.09
CA VAL A 94 -8.94 10.40 -6.55
C VAL A 94 -9.29 10.49 -8.04
N SER A 95 -8.89 9.54 -8.89
CA SER A 95 -9.40 9.45 -10.27
C SER A 95 -10.91 9.20 -10.34
N TYR A 96 -11.47 8.44 -9.40
CA TYR A 96 -12.93 8.32 -9.28
C TYR A 96 -13.57 9.67 -8.90
N PHE A 97 -12.97 10.44 -8.00
CA PHE A 97 -13.44 11.79 -7.69
C PHE A 97 -13.38 12.73 -8.88
N GLU A 98 -12.33 12.66 -9.70
CA GLU A 98 -12.24 13.41 -10.96
C GLU A 98 -13.42 13.08 -11.88
N TRP A 99 -13.72 11.79 -12.06
CA TRP A 99 -14.88 11.36 -12.85
C TRP A 99 -16.20 11.91 -12.31
N VAL A 100 -16.41 11.88 -10.99
CA VAL A 100 -17.62 12.46 -10.37
C VAL A 100 -17.71 13.96 -10.63
N GLN A 101 -16.63 14.71 -10.40
CA GLN A 101 -16.59 16.17 -10.59
C GLN A 101 -16.88 16.55 -12.06
N ASN A 102 -16.35 15.78 -13.01
CA ASN A 102 -16.57 16.00 -14.44
C ASN A 102 -18.04 15.81 -14.86
N LEU A 103 -18.78 14.90 -14.20
CA LEU A 103 -20.22 14.72 -14.46
C LEU A 103 -21.07 15.90 -14.01
N TYR A 104 -20.69 16.56 -12.91
CA TYR A 104 -21.46 17.66 -12.32
C TYR A 104 -20.94 19.05 -12.72
N GLY A 105 -19.74 19.15 -13.29
CA GLY A 105 -19.07 20.42 -13.58
C GLY A 105 -18.74 21.23 -12.33
N PHE A 106 -18.63 20.58 -11.17
CA PHE A 106 -18.36 21.20 -9.88
C PHE A 106 -17.12 20.57 -9.24
N TYR A 107 -16.09 21.37 -9.07
CA TYR A 107 -14.78 20.93 -8.59
C TYR A 107 -14.63 21.21 -7.10
N TRP A 108 -14.13 20.22 -6.38
CA TRP A 108 -13.87 20.28 -4.95
C TRP A 108 -12.50 20.90 -4.67
N THR A 109 -12.33 21.46 -3.47
CA THR A 109 -11.03 21.93 -3.01
C THR A 109 -10.10 20.75 -2.67
N GLU A 110 -8.81 21.01 -2.59
CA GLU A 110 -7.83 20.01 -2.14
C GLU A 110 -8.19 19.44 -0.76
N GLU A 111 -8.62 20.28 0.18
CA GLU A 111 -9.07 19.85 1.50
C GLU A 111 -10.26 18.89 1.43
N GLU A 112 -11.25 19.18 0.57
CA GLU A 112 -12.40 18.31 0.36
C GLU A 112 -12.01 16.97 -0.27
N ILE A 113 -11.05 16.97 -1.20
CA ILE A 113 -10.52 15.75 -1.83
C ILE A 113 -9.81 14.90 -0.78
N LEU A 114 -8.87 15.47 -0.03
CA LEU A 114 -8.10 14.76 1.00
C LEU A 114 -8.99 14.16 2.07
N LYS A 115 -10.00 14.91 2.55
CA LYS A 115 -10.94 14.42 3.56
C LYS A 115 -11.80 13.25 3.06
N ARG A 116 -12.19 13.28 1.78
CA ARG A 116 -12.97 12.19 1.16
C ARG A 116 -12.09 10.97 0.90
N GLU A 117 -10.86 11.18 0.44
CA GLU A 117 -9.88 10.12 0.22
C GLU A 117 -9.58 9.39 1.52
N GLU A 118 -9.22 10.12 2.58
CA GLU A 118 -8.94 9.55 3.91
C GLU A 118 -10.11 8.69 4.40
N LYS A 119 -11.34 9.20 4.30
CA LYS A 119 -12.54 8.46 4.69
C LYS A 119 -12.66 7.13 3.94
N ILE A 120 -12.53 7.15 2.61
CA ILE A 120 -12.63 5.94 1.79
C ILE A 120 -11.51 4.94 2.12
N MET A 121 -10.28 5.41 2.27
CA MET A 121 -9.13 4.56 2.56
C MET A 121 -9.22 3.92 3.95
N VAL A 122 -9.66 4.67 4.98
CA VAL A 122 -9.89 4.15 6.33
C VAL A 122 -11.03 3.13 6.36
N GLU A 123 -12.14 3.42 5.69
CA GLU A 123 -13.25 2.46 5.56
C GLU A 123 -12.81 1.19 4.83
N ALA A 124 -12.03 1.31 3.75
CA ALA A 124 -11.49 0.18 3.01
C ALA A 124 -10.58 -0.70 3.89
N PHE A 125 -9.66 -0.07 4.63
CA PHE A 125 -8.77 -0.78 5.55
C PHE A 125 -9.55 -1.51 6.64
N ASN A 126 -10.51 -0.84 7.29
CA ASN A 126 -11.31 -1.45 8.36
C ASN A 126 -12.09 -2.67 7.85
N ASN A 127 -12.71 -2.58 6.67
CA ASN A 127 -13.41 -3.72 6.07
C ASN A 127 -12.48 -4.91 5.81
N VAL A 128 -11.26 -4.67 5.29
CA VAL A 128 -10.27 -5.74 5.05
C VAL A 128 -9.79 -6.32 6.38
N TYR A 129 -9.51 -5.48 7.36
CA TYR A 129 -9.06 -5.88 8.70
C TYR A 129 -10.11 -6.74 9.41
N GLU A 130 -11.40 -6.38 9.32
CA GLU A 130 -12.51 -7.16 9.86
C GLU A 130 -12.60 -8.55 9.22
N ILE A 131 -12.49 -8.64 7.89
CA ILE A 131 -12.48 -9.93 7.17
C ILE A 131 -11.26 -10.77 7.59
N SER A 132 -10.08 -10.16 7.69
CA SER A 132 -8.86 -10.83 8.16
C SER A 132 -9.06 -11.45 9.54
N ARG A 133 -9.65 -10.68 10.47
CA ARG A 133 -9.97 -11.16 11.83
C ARG A 133 -11.05 -12.23 11.85
N GLN A 134 -12.10 -12.08 11.04
CA GLN A 134 -13.22 -13.01 10.98
C GLN A 134 -12.80 -14.39 10.47
N TYR A 135 -11.96 -14.43 9.43
CA TYR A 135 -11.54 -15.68 8.78
C TYR A 135 -10.16 -16.15 9.23
N ASN A 136 -9.48 -15.41 10.10
CA ASN A 136 -8.13 -15.68 10.57
C ASN A 136 -7.13 -15.89 9.42
N VAL A 137 -7.11 -14.93 8.48
CA VAL A 137 -6.22 -14.91 7.31
C VAL A 137 -5.44 -13.59 7.25
N ASN A 138 -4.33 -13.56 6.52
CA ASN A 138 -3.55 -12.33 6.33
C ASN A 138 -4.34 -11.25 5.55
N LEU A 139 -3.89 -9.99 5.62
CA LEU A 139 -4.61 -8.87 5.01
C LEU A 139 -4.69 -8.96 3.48
N ARG A 140 -3.67 -9.54 2.82
CA ARG A 140 -3.70 -9.77 1.37
C ARG A 140 -4.84 -10.70 0.98
N THR A 141 -4.94 -11.84 1.63
CA THR A 141 -6.02 -12.81 1.43
C THR A 141 -7.38 -12.18 1.74
N ALA A 142 -7.48 -11.45 2.85
CA ALA A 142 -8.72 -10.77 3.23
C ALA A 142 -9.16 -9.73 2.18
N ALA A 143 -8.22 -8.98 1.59
CA ALA A 143 -8.50 -8.01 0.54
C ALA A 143 -9.09 -8.68 -0.70
N TYR A 144 -8.52 -9.82 -1.13
CA TYR A 144 -9.06 -10.62 -2.23
C TYR A 144 -10.43 -11.23 -1.90
N MET A 145 -10.63 -11.74 -0.69
CA MET A 145 -11.92 -12.26 -0.25
C MET A 145 -13.01 -11.18 -0.32
N LEU A 146 -12.71 -9.98 0.17
CA LEU A 146 -13.65 -8.86 0.14
C LEU A 146 -13.97 -8.42 -1.30
N SER A 147 -12.95 -8.32 -2.18
CA SER A 147 -13.15 -7.89 -3.56
C SER A 147 -14.01 -8.88 -4.35
N VAL A 148 -13.70 -10.18 -4.25
CA VAL A 148 -14.47 -11.25 -4.91
C VAL A 148 -15.91 -11.28 -4.38
N LYS A 149 -16.10 -11.17 -3.06
CA LYS A 149 -17.44 -11.13 -2.44
C LYS A 149 -18.29 -10.00 -3.00
N ARG A 150 -17.76 -8.77 -3.05
CA ARG A 150 -18.50 -7.59 -3.56
C ARG A 150 -18.91 -7.78 -5.02
N VAL A 151 -18.02 -8.30 -5.86
CA VAL A 151 -18.31 -8.56 -7.28
C VAL A 151 -19.38 -9.64 -7.42
N ALA A 152 -19.24 -10.76 -6.70
CA ALA A 152 -20.20 -11.86 -6.75
C ALA A 152 -21.61 -11.43 -6.27
N GLU A 153 -21.70 -10.66 -5.18
CA GLU A 153 -22.97 -10.13 -4.67
C GLU A 153 -23.64 -9.19 -5.67
N ALA A 154 -22.86 -8.31 -6.32
CA ALA A 154 -23.38 -7.41 -7.35
C ALA A 154 -23.86 -8.17 -8.61
N MET A 155 -23.14 -9.22 -9.03
CA MET A 155 -23.54 -10.07 -10.15
C MET A 155 -24.83 -10.83 -9.86
N LYS A 156 -24.92 -11.42 -8.67
CA LYS A 156 -26.13 -12.12 -8.21
C LYS A 156 -27.33 -11.18 -8.14
N ALA A 157 -27.16 -9.96 -7.62
CA ALA A 157 -28.22 -8.95 -7.60
C ALA A 157 -28.71 -8.56 -9.00
N LYS A 158 -27.86 -8.69 -10.03
CA LYS A 158 -28.21 -8.49 -11.44
C LYS A 158 -28.84 -9.72 -12.11
N GLY A 159 -29.08 -10.80 -11.36
CA GLY A 159 -29.69 -12.04 -11.86
C GLY A 159 -28.71 -12.95 -12.61
N TRP A 160 -27.41 -12.75 -12.45
CA TRP A 160 -26.43 -13.73 -12.88
C TRP A 160 -26.41 -14.81 -11.81
N TYR A 161 -26.99 -15.98 -12.16
CA TYR A 161 -27.18 -17.20 -11.37
C TYR A 161 -28.02 -17.11 -10.08
#